data_AF-A0A3D4UYS2-F1
#
_entry.id   AF-A0A3D4UYS2-F1
#
_cell.length_a   1.000
_cell.length_b   1.000
_cell.length_c   1.000
_cell.angle_alpha   90.00
_cell.angle_beta   90.00
_cell.angle_gamma   90.00
#
_symmetry.space_group_name_H-M   'P 1'
#
loop_
_entity.id
_entity.type
_entity.pdbx_description
1 polymer ?
#
loop_
_entity_poly.entity_id
_entity_poly.type
_entity_poly.pdbx_seq_one_letter_code
_entity_poly.pdbx_strand_id
1 'polypeptide(L)'
;MFDHPANTYRNFRAKYISIARKHNFRTAYYILEKDKETFNLDPRDYVGLLSELIFLENHHDDLDLDPTLDASSHADYRGSYNNVSARFDVTSNLEFKNLEDYEPMQRKGRPYYIVIVNHERKEIDRIIDINIPFCETCGGRLINTVVVENVSFTLQGTPTQTERIVKVCSNDLSHNSDYESYQYFVPTMEEEKHYLYENYHEEPDFLQKKLDELPTKYGIDHSKFFSKKLDDKIHACAQDVFRVTDRDGNGYTETVLFWTTDLVENIYPQEFGELL
;
A
#
# COMPACT_ATOMS: atom_id res chain seq x y z
N MET A 1 12.88 15.89 36.90
CA MET A 1 11.70 15.23 36.30
C MET A 1 12.06 15.04 34.85
N PHE A 2 12.25 13.81 34.37
CA PHE A 2 12.50 13.59 32.95
C PHE A 2 11.18 13.82 32.21
N ASP A 3 11.18 14.75 31.25
CA ASP A 3 10.02 14.95 30.38
C ASP A 3 9.74 13.66 29.63
N HIS A 4 8.46 13.30 29.49
CA HIS A 4 8.06 12.11 28.75
C HIS A 4 8.55 12.25 27.29
N PRO A 5 9.13 11.22 26.64
CA PRO A 5 9.69 11.33 25.29
C PRO A 5 8.75 11.99 24.27
N ALA A 6 7.46 11.67 24.33
CA ALA A 6 6.43 12.29 23.48
C ALA A 6 6.31 13.82 23.65
N ASN A 7 6.51 14.35 24.86
CA ASN A 7 6.50 15.81 25.11
C ASN A 7 7.72 16.47 24.51
N THR A 8 8.89 15.82 24.62
CA THR A 8 10.13 16.29 24.02
C THR A 8 10.00 16.41 22.51
N TYR A 9 9.51 15.36 21.84
CA TYR A 9 9.25 15.39 20.40
C TYR A 9 8.28 16.51 20.01
N ARG A 10 7.15 16.63 20.71
CA ARG A 10 6.15 17.67 20.45
C ARG A 10 6.72 19.08 20.58
N ASN A 11 7.59 19.32 21.55
CA ASN A 11 8.24 20.62 21.74
C ASN A 11 9.20 20.94 20.58
N PHE A 12 10.00 19.96 20.15
CA PHE A 12 10.85 20.09 18.98
C PHE A 12 10.04 20.37 17.72
N ARG A 13 8.99 19.59 17.48
CA ARG A 13 8.07 19.78 16.36
C ARG A 13 7.49 21.20 16.32
N ALA A 14 6.95 21.68 17.44
CA ALA A 14 6.42 23.03 17.55
C ALA A 14 7.49 24.10 17.29
N LYS A 15 8.73 23.91 17.77
CA LYS A 15 9.87 24.79 17.49
C LYS A 15 10.15 24.90 15.99
N TYR A 16 10.34 23.77 15.30
CA TYR A 16 10.75 23.78 13.91
C TYR A 16 9.65 24.26 12.96
N ILE A 17 8.39 23.87 13.20
CA ILE A 17 7.25 24.38 12.42
C ILE A 17 7.09 25.90 12.62
N SER A 18 7.26 26.40 13.85
CA SER A 18 7.24 27.84 14.13
C SER A 18 8.36 28.59 13.41
N ILE A 19 9.57 28.04 13.37
CA ILE A 19 10.70 28.62 12.61
C ILE A 19 10.39 28.64 11.11
N ALA A 20 9.87 27.54 10.57
CA ALA A 20 9.51 27.42 9.15
C ALA A 20 8.48 28.49 8.76
N ARG A 21 7.40 28.63 9.55
CA ARG A 21 6.33 29.61 9.30
C ARG A 21 6.76 31.07 9.53
N LYS A 22 7.65 31.36 10.48
CA LYS A 22 8.07 32.74 10.81
C LYS A 22 9.23 33.26 9.96
N HIS A 23 10.14 32.38 9.56
CA HIS A 23 11.36 32.76 8.86
C HIS A 23 11.40 32.19 7.44
N ASN A 24 11.54 30.86 7.33
CA ASN A 24 11.47 30.05 6.11
C ASN A 24 11.94 28.61 6.43
N PHE A 25 11.64 27.67 5.52
CA PHE A 25 12.05 26.27 5.64
C PHE A 25 13.58 26.09 5.63
N ARG A 26 14.32 26.88 4.85
CA ARG A 26 15.80 26.82 4.85
C ARG A 26 16.39 27.07 6.23
N THR A 27 15.87 28.05 6.97
CA THR A 27 16.27 28.32 8.37
C THR A 27 15.85 27.19 9.30
N ALA A 28 14.65 26.62 9.12
CA ALA A 28 14.20 25.48 9.92
C ALA A 28 15.11 24.26 9.75
N TYR A 29 15.46 23.89 8.52
CA TYR A 29 16.40 22.79 8.25
C TYR A 29 17.77 23.04 8.86
N TYR A 30 18.31 24.24 8.71
CA TYR A 30 19.61 24.58 9.29
C TYR A 30 19.62 24.40 10.82
N ILE A 31 18.56 24.84 11.50
CA ILE A 31 18.47 24.71 12.96
C ILE A 31 18.26 23.25 13.36
N LEU A 32 17.47 22.47 12.62
CA LEU A 32 17.30 21.03 12.87
C LEU A 32 18.65 20.28 12.77
N GLU A 33 19.44 20.55 11.73
CA GLU A 33 20.78 19.95 11.59
C GLU A 33 21.71 20.35 12.73
N LYS A 34 21.70 21.62 13.13
CA LYS A 34 22.52 22.11 14.25
C LYS A 34 22.11 21.47 15.57
N ASP A 35 20.81 21.31 15.79
CA ASP A 35 20.28 20.71 17.01
C ASP A 35 20.57 19.20 17.07
N LYS A 36 20.55 18.49 15.93
CA LYS A 36 21.00 17.10 15.82
C LYS A 36 22.44 16.94 16.33
N GLU A 37 23.34 17.81 15.87
CA GLU A 37 24.76 17.82 16.31
C GLU A 37 24.91 18.18 17.79
N THR A 38 24.14 19.18 18.26
CA THR A 38 24.33 19.81 19.57
C THR A 38 23.67 19.02 20.71
N PHE A 39 22.46 18.51 20.48
CA PHE A 39 21.64 17.84 21.50
C PHE A 39 21.66 16.32 21.37
N ASN A 40 22.35 15.77 20.36
CA ASN A 40 22.35 14.35 20.03
C ASN A 40 20.92 13.80 19.97
N LEU A 41 20.07 14.46 19.15
CA LEU A 41 18.68 14.05 18.92
C LEU A 41 18.63 12.56 18.57
N ASP A 42 17.62 11.87 19.10
CA ASP A 42 17.38 10.48 18.71
C ASP A 42 17.25 10.41 17.17
N PRO A 43 17.93 9.47 16.50
CA PRO A 43 17.86 9.36 15.05
C PRO A 43 16.43 9.24 14.51
N ARG A 44 15.52 8.59 15.24
CA ARG A 44 14.10 8.47 14.87
C ARG A 44 13.38 9.81 14.97
N ASP A 45 13.64 10.56 16.04
CA ASP A 45 13.05 11.89 16.22
C ASP A 45 13.50 12.84 15.10
N TYR A 46 14.80 12.84 14.78
CA TYR A 46 15.34 13.65 13.69
C TYR A 46 14.71 13.27 12.33
N VAL A 47 14.64 11.98 12.00
CA VAL A 47 14.04 11.48 10.76
C VAL A 47 12.56 11.86 10.67
N GLY A 48 11.81 11.74 11.77
CA GLY A 48 10.40 12.13 11.83
C GLY A 48 10.24 13.63 11.57
N LEU A 49 10.94 14.47 12.33
CA LEU A 49 10.89 15.93 12.20
C LEU A 49 11.31 16.41 10.80
N LEU A 50 12.33 15.79 10.20
CA LEU A 50 12.75 16.09 8.85
C LEU A 50 11.65 15.75 7.83
N SER A 51 11.03 14.57 7.96
CA SER A 51 9.92 14.13 7.09
C SER A 51 8.75 15.10 7.16
N GLU A 52 8.36 15.48 8.37
CA GLU A 52 7.28 16.45 8.60
C GLU A 52 7.57 17.82 7.99
N LEU A 53 8.80 18.33 8.11
CA LEU A 53 9.19 19.61 7.50
C LEU A 53 9.16 19.56 5.97
N ILE A 54 9.64 18.47 5.37
CA ILE A 54 9.61 18.27 3.91
C ILE A 54 8.17 18.22 3.40
N PHE A 55 7.29 17.52 4.13
CA PHE A 55 5.88 17.47 3.74
C PHE A 55 5.19 18.83 3.85
N LEU A 56 5.43 19.56 4.93
CA LEU A 56 4.87 20.91 5.08
C LEU A 56 5.44 21.88 4.03
N GLU A 57 6.73 21.83 3.70
CA GLU A 57 7.33 22.67 2.66
C GLU A 57 6.67 22.46 1.30
N ASN A 58 6.52 21.20 0.90
CA ASN A 58 6.00 20.85 -0.42
C ASN A 58 4.48 21.01 -0.55
N HIS A 59 3.73 20.82 0.55
CA HIS A 59 2.28 20.61 0.45
C HIS A 59 1.38 21.48 1.35
N HIS A 60 1.91 22.47 2.07
CA HIS A 60 1.08 23.25 3.00
C HIS A 60 -0.07 24.00 2.33
N ASP A 61 0.16 24.58 1.14
CA ASP A 61 -0.81 25.44 0.46
C ASP A 61 -1.88 24.65 -0.31
N ASP A 62 -1.47 23.59 -1.03
CA ASP A 62 -2.37 22.77 -1.85
C ASP A 62 -3.19 21.78 -1.04
N LEU A 63 -2.67 21.30 0.10
CA LEU A 63 -3.39 20.38 0.99
C LEU A 63 -3.95 21.07 2.25
N ASP A 64 -3.83 22.39 2.38
CA ASP A 64 -4.29 23.17 3.56
C ASP A 64 -3.83 22.55 4.89
N LEU A 65 -2.51 22.30 5.00
CA LEU A 65 -1.96 21.50 6.11
C LEU A 65 -1.91 22.27 7.43
N ASP A 66 -2.58 21.71 8.43
CA ASP A 66 -2.52 22.14 9.82
C ASP A 66 -1.88 21.05 10.72
N PRO A 67 -0.76 21.36 11.41
CA PRO A 67 -0.12 20.45 12.35
C PRO A 67 -1.06 20.01 13.48
N THR A 68 -1.19 18.71 13.69
CA THR A 68 -1.95 18.17 14.83
C THR A 68 -1.18 18.34 16.14
N LEU A 69 -1.82 18.90 17.15
CA LEU A 69 -1.19 19.01 18.49
C LEU A 69 -1.56 17.85 19.41
N ASP A 70 -2.30 16.87 18.90
CA ASP A 70 -2.90 15.77 19.65
C ASP A 70 -2.28 14.43 19.26
N ALA A 71 -1.44 13.89 20.15
CA ALA A 71 -0.73 12.63 19.98
C ALA A 71 -1.66 11.40 19.90
N SER A 72 -2.91 11.51 20.38
CA SER A 72 -3.86 10.38 20.35
C SER A 72 -4.41 10.08 18.96
N SER A 73 -4.10 10.92 17.97
CA SER A 73 -4.67 10.83 16.63
C SER A 73 -3.80 10.08 15.61
N HIS A 74 -2.59 9.63 15.93
CA HIS A 74 -1.69 8.95 14.98
C HIS A 74 -1.60 9.67 13.61
N ALA A 75 -1.71 10.99 13.63
CA ALA A 75 -1.63 11.85 12.45
C ALA A 75 -0.76 13.02 12.83
N ASP A 76 0.09 13.46 11.91
CA ASP A 76 0.94 14.63 12.05
C ASP A 76 0.24 15.88 11.51
N TYR A 77 -0.56 15.73 10.45
CA TYR A 77 -1.28 16.85 9.83
C TYR A 77 -2.75 16.53 9.63
N ARG A 78 -3.56 17.58 9.66
CA ARG A 78 -4.89 17.62 9.06
C ARG A 78 -4.83 18.51 7.83
N GLY A 79 -5.71 18.27 6.88
CA GLY A 79 -5.85 19.12 5.71
C GLY A 79 -6.97 18.64 4.81
N SER A 80 -6.84 18.92 3.52
CA SER A 80 -7.72 18.46 2.46
C SER A 80 -6.97 17.63 1.43
N TYR A 81 -7.53 16.48 1.04
CA TYR A 81 -7.05 15.67 -0.07
C TYR A 81 -8.25 15.21 -0.89
N ASN A 82 -8.19 15.29 -2.23
CA ASN A 82 -9.33 14.93 -3.10
C ASN A 82 -10.67 15.58 -2.68
N ASN A 83 -10.64 16.87 -2.30
CA ASN A 83 -11.79 17.64 -1.83
C ASN A 83 -12.47 17.11 -0.55
N VAL A 84 -11.81 16.24 0.22
CA VAL A 84 -12.31 15.76 1.52
C VAL A 84 -11.34 16.11 2.65
N SER A 85 -11.87 16.29 3.86
CA SER A 85 -11.01 16.47 5.04
C SER A 85 -10.21 15.20 5.30
N ALA A 86 -8.90 15.35 5.38
CA ALA A 86 -7.94 14.27 5.46
C ALA A 86 -7.03 14.40 6.70
N ARG A 87 -6.46 13.27 7.10
CA ARG A 87 -5.38 13.20 8.09
C ARG A 87 -4.18 12.53 7.45
N PHE A 88 -3.01 13.06 7.75
CA PHE A 88 -1.76 12.60 7.18
C PHE A 88 -0.83 12.19 8.32
N ASP A 89 -0.29 10.99 8.21
CA ASP A 89 0.80 10.49 9.02
C ASP A 89 2.04 10.41 8.13
N VAL A 90 3.13 11.05 8.52
CA VAL A 90 4.29 11.29 7.66
C VAL A 90 5.43 10.39 8.13
N THR A 91 6.02 9.63 7.20
CA THR A 91 7.10 8.70 7.51
C THR A 91 8.07 8.57 6.34
N SER A 92 9.26 8.04 6.60
CA SER A 92 10.21 7.66 5.54
C SER A 92 10.11 6.18 5.15
N ASN A 93 9.41 5.37 5.96
CA ASN A 93 9.17 3.94 5.68
C ASN A 93 7.84 3.46 6.31
N LEU A 94 7.33 2.33 5.82
CA LEU A 94 6.09 1.72 6.30
C LEU A 94 6.29 0.67 7.40
N GLU A 95 7.53 0.25 7.67
CA GLU A 95 7.86 -0.92 8.49
C GLU A 95 7.25 -0.87 9.90
N PHE A 96 7.07 0.34 10.45
CA PHE A 96 6.55 0.56 11.81
C PHE A 96 5.09 1.02 11.84
N LYS A 97 4.36 0.96 10.73
CA LYS A 97 2.96 1.41 10.66
C LYS A 97 2.02 0.23 10.75
N ASN A 98 1.11 0.25 11.73
CA ASN A 98 0.05 -0.75 11.88
C ASN A 98 -1.31 -0.14 11.52
N LEU A 99 -2.06 -0.80 10.64
CA LEU A 99 -3.40 -0.38 10.24
C LEU A 99 -4.37 -0.25 11.41
N GLU A 100 -4.18 -1.05 12.47
CA GLU A 100 -5.02 -1.03 13.69
C GLU A 100 -4.96 0.33 14.41
N ASP A 101 -3.82 1.01 14.38
CA ASP A 101 -3.61 2.30 15.05
C ASP A 101 -4.54 3.41 14.51
N TYR A 102 -4.97 3.27 13.25
CA TYR A 102 -5.81 4.26 12.57
C TYR A 102 -7.30 3.94 12.66
N GLU A 103 -7.68 2.70 12.98
CA GLU A 103 -9.06 2.22 12.99
C GLU A 103 -10.04 3.09 13.80
N PRO A 104 -9.69 3.56 15.02
CA PRO A 104 -10.64 4.32 15.84
C PRO A 104 -11.16 5.59 15.16
N MET A 105 -10.36 6.19 14.27
CA MET A 105 -10.76 7.37 13.51
C MET A 105 -11.35 6.98 12.16
N GLN A 106 -10.81 5.97 11.47
CA GLN A 106 -11.38 5.50 10.19
C GLN A 106 -12.83 5.03 10.35
N ARG A 107 -13.15 4.32 11.44
CA ARG A 107 -14.53 3.91 11.77
C ARG A 107 -15.49 5.08 12.02
N LYS A 108 -14.95 6.27 12.33
CA LYS A 108 -15.72 7.53 12.44
C LYS A 108 -15.86 8.25 11.09
N GLY A 109 -15.54 7.60 9.98
CA GLY A 109 -15.62 8.17 8.63
C GLY A 109 -14.57 9.24 8.36
N ARG A 110 -13.42 9.18 9.05
CA ARG A 110 -12.33 10.16 8.90
C ARG A 110 -11.22 9.56 8.04
N PRO A 111 -11.01 10.06 6.80
CA PRO A 111 -9.95 9.57 5.93
C PRO A 111 -8.54 9.75 6.51
N TYR A 112 -7.72 8.72 6.39
CA TYR A 112 -6.29 8.70 6.70
C TYR A 112 -5.44 8.39 5.49
N TYR A 113 -4.29 9.04 5.44
CA TYR A 113 -3.28 8.86 4.42
C TYR A 113 -1.92 8.76 5.11
N ILE A 114 -1.06 7.87 4.61
CA ILE A 114 0.34 7.78 5.01
C ILE A 114 1.18 8.44 3.91
N VAL A 115 1.99 9.42 4.27
CA VAL A 115 2.88 10.14 3.35
C VAL A 115 4.28 9.57 3.50
N ILE A 116 4.83 9.05 2.40
CA ILE A 116 6.21 8.55 2.35
C ILE A 116 7.12 9.63 1.80
N VAL A 117 8.14 9.98 2.57
CA VAL A 117 9.12 11.02 2.22
C VAL A 117 10.45 10.40 1.82
N ASN A 118 11.00 10.83 0.68
CA ASN A 118 12.35 10.50 0.28
C ASN A 118 13.32 11.59 0.78
N HIS A 119 14.18 11.24 1.75
CA HIS A 119 15.10 12.21 2.36
C HIS A 119 16.27 12.61 1.47
N GLU A 120 16.71 11.73 0.56
CA GLU A 120 17.82 12.03 -0.37
C GLU A 120 17.42 13.11 -1.36
N ARG A 121 16.21 12.98 -1.92
CA ARG A 121 15.62 13.92 -2.89
C ARG A 121 14.88 15.08 -2.24
N LYS A 122 14.58 14.99 -0.94
CA LYS A 122 13.76 15.94 -0.17
C LYS A 122 12.38 16.18 -0.78
N GLU A 123 11.75 15.11 -1.22
CA GLU A 123 10.43 15.15 -1.86
C GLU A 123 9.51 14.07 -1.29
N ILE A 124 8.23 14.19 -1.63
CA ILE A 124 7.24 13.15 -1.34
C ILE A 124 7.40 12.04 -2.37
N ASP A 125 7.68 10.82 -1.91
CA ASP A 125 7.71 9.63 -2.77
C ASP A 125 6.29 9.26 -3.20
N ARG A 126 5.38 9.14 -2.22
CA ARG A 126 3.97 8.82 -2.46
C ARG A 126 3.07 9.14 -1.27
N ILE A 127 1.78 9.35 -1.55
CA ILE A 127 0.71 9.43 -0.56
C ILE A 127 -0.12 8.14 -0.68
N ILE A 128 -0.19 7.37 0.39
CA ILE A 128 -0.85 6.08 0.46
C ILE A 128 -2.17 6.28 1.18
N ASP A 129 -3.28 6.04 0.51
CA ASP A 129 -4.58 5.98 1.20
C ASP A 129 -4.83 4.58 1.75
N ILE A 130 -5.08 4.57 3.06
CA ILE A 130 -5.21 3.38 3.90
C ILE A 130 -6.66 3.12 4.34
N ASN A 131 -7.63 3.80 3.72
CA ASN A 131 -9.05 3.75 4.07
C ASN A 131 -9.76 2.54 3.45
N ILE A 132 -9.19 1.36 3.70
CA ILE A 132 -9.80 0.08 3.30
C ILE A 132 -11.13 -0.08 4.04
N PRO A 133 -12.26 -0.32 3.34
CA PRO A 133 -13.56 -0.47 3.96
C PRO A 133 -13.59 -1.58 5.01
N PHE A 134 -14.42 -1.40 6.04
CA PHE A 134 -14.64 -2.44 7.05
C PHE A 134 -15.76 -3.38 6.62
N CYS A 135 -15.61 -4.67 6.94
CA CYS A 135 -16.68 -5.66 6.87
C CYS A 135 -17.74 -5.33 7.93
N GLU A 136 -18.98 -5.15 7.50
CA GLU A 136 -20.10 -4.82 8.39
C GLU A 136 -20.44 -5.95 9.39
N THR A 137 -20.09 -7.20 9.06
CA THR A 137 -20.44 -8.38 9.85
C THR A 137 -19.43 -8.66 10.97
N CYS A 138 -18.13 -8.71 10.64
CA CYS A 138 -17.08 -9.12 11.58
C CYS A 138 -16.08 -8.02 11.93
N GLY A 139 -16.24 -6.82 11.37
CA GLY A 139 -15.37 -5.67 11.65
C GLY A 139 -13.97 -5.75 11.04
N GLY A 140 -13.63 -6.80 10.29
CA GLY A 140 -12.39 -6.91 9.52
C GLY A 140 -12.33 -5.91 8.37
N ARG A 141 -11.31 -5.99 7.52
CA ARG A 141 -11.14 -5.13 6.34
C ARG A 141 -11.52 -5.88 5.06
N LEU A 142 -12.14 -5.18 4.11
CA LEU A 142 -12.54 -5.69 2.80
C LEU A 142 -11.48 -5.32 1.76
N ILE A 143 -10.59 -6.26 1.48
CA ILE A 143 -9.43 -6.09 0.62
C ILE A 143 -9.87 -6.42 -0.82
N ASN A 144 -9.82 -5.43 -1.71
CA ASN A 144 -10.09 -5.66 -3.13
C ASN A 144 -8.96 -6.50 -3.75
N THR A 145 -9.30 -7.71 -4.19
CA THR A 145 -8.40 -8.65 -4.85
C THR A 145 -8.89 -8.90 -6.27
N VAL A 146 -8.03 -8.72 -7.27
CA VAL A 146 -8.33 -9.22 -8.61
C VAL A 146 -7.92 -10.69 -8.72
N VAL A 147 -8.80 -11.53 -9.23
CA VAL A 147 -8.52 -12.92 -9.58
C VAL A 147 -8.60 -13.05 -11.09
N VAL A 148 -7.48 -13.39 -11.72
CA VAL A 148 -7.37 -13.65 -13.15
C VAL A 148 -7.70 -15.12 -13.38
N GLU A 149 -8.73 -15.42 -14.17
CA GLU A 149 -9.03 -16.81 -14.52
C GLU A 149 -8.18 -17.28 -15.71
N ASN A 150 -8.10 -18.60 -15.88
CA ASN A 150 -7.46 -19.18 -17.06
C ASN A 150 -8.28 -18.91 -18.33
N VAL A 151 -7.58 -18.90 -19.46
CA VAL A 151 -8.24 -18.86 -20.77
C VAL A 151 -9.05 -20.14 -20.97
N SER A 152 -10.36 -19.97 -21.11
CA SER A 152 -11.32 -20.98 -21.51
C SER A 152 -11.61 -20.86 -23.01
N PHE A 153 -12.29 -21.85 -23.59
CA PHE A 153 -12.68 -21.82 -25.00
C PHE A 153 -14.18 -22.09 -25.13
N THR A 154 -14.84 -21.27 -25.93
CA THR A 154 -16.22 -21.53 -26.38
C THR A 154 -16.31 -22.81 -27.19
N LEU A 155 -17.52 -23.32 -27.43
CA LEU A 155 -17.75 -24.50 -28.28
C LEU A 155 -17.21 -24.32 -29.72
N GLN A 156 -17.06 -23.07 -30.17
CA GLN A 156 -16.51 -22.71 -31.48
C GLN A 156 -14.98 -22.53 -31.47
N GLY A 157 -14.32 -22.76 -30.33
CA GLY A 157 -12.88 -22.60 -30.17
C GLY A 157 -12.42 -21.15 -30.04
N THR A 158 -13.34 -20.19 -29.84
CA THR A 158 -12.96 -18.81 -29.50
C THR A 158 -12.49 -18.78 -28.05
N PRO A 159 -11.27 -18.29 -27.77
CA PRO A 159 -10.80 -18.15 -26.40
C PRO A 159 -11.67 -17.12 -25.65
N THR A 160 -11.79 -17.28 -24.34
CA THR A 160 -12.46 -16.37 -23.41
C THR A 160 -11.72 -16.39 -22.08
N GLN A 161 -11.50 -15.23 -21.49
CA GLN A 161 -10.94 -15.09 -20.15
C GLN A 161 -11.86 -14.18 -19.35
N THR A 162 -12.02 -14.51 -18.07
CA THR A 162 -12.79 -13.71 -17.14
C THR A 162 -11.86 -13.29 -16.01
N GLU A 163 -12.00 -12.05 -15.55
CA GLU A 163 -11.34 -11.59 -14.33
C GLU A 163 -12.39 -11.13 -13.35
N ARG A 164 -12.28 -11.57 -12.10
CA ARG A 164 -13.22 -11.20 -11.03
C ARG A 164 -12.52 -10.36 -9.98
N ILE A 165 -13.19 -9.33 -9.52
CA ILE A 165 -12.77 -8.56 -8.36
C ILE A 165 -13.55 -9.09 -7.16
N VAL A 166 -12.81 -9.61 -6.19
CA VAL A 166 -13.35 -10.17 -4.95
C VAL A 166 -12.98 -9.25 -3.81
N LYS A 167 -13.94 -8.86 -2.99
CA LYS A 167 -13.68 -8.23 -1.70
C LYS A 167 -13.40 -9.31 -0.68
N VAL A 168 -12.12 -9.51 -0.39
CA VAL A 168 -11.65 -10.52 0.56
C VAL A 168 -11.66 -9.94 1.96
N CYS A 169 -12.41 -10.55 2.87
CA CYS A 169 -12.46 -10.13 4.25
C CYS A 169 -11.24 -10.63 5.03
N SER A 170 -10.55 -9.73 5.73
CA SER A 170 -9.34 -10.07 6.51
C SER A 170 -9.56 -11.05 7.66
N ASN A 171 -10.80 -11.21 8.14
CA ASN A 171 -11.11 -11.98 9.35
C ASN A 171 -11.91 -13.25 9.07
N ASP A 172 -12.71 -13.30 8.00
CA ASP A 172 -13.64 -14.41 7.74
C ASP A 172 -13.96 -14.50 6.24
N LEU A 173 -13.44 -15.54 5.59
CA LEU A 173 -13.63 -15.76 4.15
C LEU A 173 -15.08 -15.99 3.74
N SER A 174 -15.96 -16.40 4.66
CA SER A 174 -17.39 -16.55 4.35
C SER A 174 -18.09 -15.22 4.08
N HIS A 175 -17.46 -14.10 4.48
CA HIS A 175 -17.92 -12.74 4.19
C HIS A 175 -17.34 -12.16 2.90
N ASN A 176 -16.60 -12.95 2.13
CA ASN A 176 -16.12 -12.52 0.82
C ASN A 176 -17.31 -12.23 -0.10
N SER A 177 -17.16 -11.23 -0.96
CA SER A 177 -18.16 -10.92 -1.96
C SER A 177 -17.50 -10.70 -3.31
N ASP A 178 -18.03 -11.38 -4.33
CA ASP A 178 -17.73 -11.03 -5.71
C ASP A 178 -18.34 -9.66 -5.99
N TYR A 179 -17.50 -8.76 -6.49
CA TYR A 179 -17.86 -7.38 -6.70
C TYR A 179 -18.19 -7.13 -8.17
N GLU A 180 -17.27 -7.48 -9.06
CA GLU A 180 -17.38 -7.23 -10.50
C GLU A 180 -16.64 -8.30 -11.29
N SER A 181 -17.08 -8.55 -12.53
CA SER A 181 -16.38 -9.39 -13.49
C SER A 181 -16.14 -8.66 -14.80
N TYR A 182 -15.00 -8.97 -15.41
CA TYR A 182 -14.52 -8.42 -16.66
C TYR A 182 -14.17 -9.55 -17.62
N GLN A 183 -14.13 -9.24 -18.92
CA GLN A 183 -13.68 -10.14 -19.96
C GLN A 183 -12.57 -9.46 -20.76
N TYR A 184 -11.41 -9.35 -20.14
CA TYR A 184 -10.21 -8.92 -20.84
C TYR A 184 -9.35 -10.14 -21.22
N PHE A 185 -8.37 -9.89 -22.08
CA PHE A 185 -7.29 -10.84 -22.30
C PHE A 185 -6.04 -10.24 -21.67
N VAL A 186 -5.68 -10.77 -20.51
CA VAL A 186 -4.43 -10.46 -19.84
C VAL A 186 -3.56 -11.71 -19.85
N PRO A 187 -2.28 -11.62 -20.28
CA PRO A 187 -1.37 -12.75 -20.25
C PRO A 187 -1.34 -13.33 -18.84
N THR A 188 -1.43 -14.64 -18.67
CA THR A 188 -1.34 -15.27 -17.35
C THR A 188 0.10 -15.31 -16.84
N MET A 189 0.29 -15.52 -15.52
CA MET A 189 1.65 -15.65 -14.97
C MET A 189 2.40 -16.86 -15.55
N GLU A 190 1.69 -17.93 -15.91
CA GLU A 190 2.28 -19.10 -16.58
C GLU A 190 2.71 -18.81 -18.02
N GLU A 191 1.95 -18.01 -18.76
CA GLU A 191 2.34 -17.55 -20.11
C GLU A 191 3.59 -16.65 -20.04
N GLU A 192 3.67 -15.76 -19.05
CA GLU A 192 4.85 -14.93 -18.81
C GLU A 192 6.07 -15.76 -18.41
N LYS A 193 5.90 -16.77 -17.54
CA LYS A 193 6.97 -17.73 -17.22
C LYS A 193 7.44 -18.47 -18.48
N HIS A 194 6.51 -18.97 -19.29
CA HIS A 194 6.84 -19.68 -20.52
C HIS A 194 7.66 -18.80 -21.47
N TYR A 195 7.24 -17.54 -21.67
CA TYR A 195 7.99 -16.57 -22.45
C TYR A 195 9.42 -16.36 -21.92
N LEU A 196 9.59 -16.23 -20.60
CA LEU A 196 10.91 -16.08 -19.99
C LEU A 196 11.80 -17.31 -20.23
N TYR A 197 11.26 -18.52 -20.08
CA TYR A 197 11.99 -19.75 -20.37
C TYR A 197 12.40 -19.83 -21.84
N GLU A 198 11.48 -19.59 -22.78
CA GLU A 198 11.79 -19.68 -24.21
C GLU A 198 12.90 -18.71 -24.63
N ASN A 199 12.90 -17.49 -24.09
CA ASN A 199 13.81 -16.43 -24.52
C ASN A 199 15.12 -16.36 -23.73
N TYR A 200 15.18 -16.90 -22.50
CA TYR A 200 16.33 -16.71 -21.60
C TYR A 200 16.85 -18.00 -20.95
N HIS A 201 16.45 -19.19 -21.41
CA HIS A 201 16.94 -20.47 -20.86
C HIS A 201 18.47 -20.65 -20.94
N GLU A 202 19.16 -19.97 -21.86
CA GLU A 202 20.62 -20.01 -21.98
C GLU A 202 21.35 -19.12 -20.95
N GLU A 203 20.62 -18.26 -20.22
CA GLU A 203 21.15 -17.33 -19.21
C GLU A 203 20.50 -17.58 -17.83
N PRO A 204 20.88 -18.66 -17.12
CA PRO A 204 20.15 -19.14 -15.94
C PRO A 204 20.08 -18.12 -14.80
N ASP A 205 21.16 -17.37 -14.53
CA ASP A 205 21.17 -16.37 -13.47
C ASP A 205 20.23 -15.18 -13.77
N PHE A 206 20.16 -14.77 -15.05
CA PHE A 206 19.26 -13.71 -15.50
C PHE A 206 17.81 -14.18 -15.47
N LEU A 207 17.56 -15.40 -15.94
CA LEU A 207 16.24 -16.05 -15.93
C LEU A 207 15.71 -16.15 -14.50
N GLN A 208 16.50 -16.68 -13.56
CA GLN A 208 16.08 -16.82 -12.16
C GLN A 208 15.71 -15.47 -11.57
N LYS A 209 16.56 -14.45 -11.77
CA LYS A 209 16.25 -13.09 -11.32
C LYS A 209 14.93 -12.56 -11.90
N LYS A 210 14.64 -12.84 -13.17
CA LYS A 210 13.38 -12.41 -13.80
C LYS A 210 12.17 -13.17 -13.28
N LEU A 211 12.31 -14.46 -12.99
CA LEU A 211 11.28 -15.27 -12.37
C LEU A 211 10.97 -14.78 -10.94
N ASP A 212 12.00 -14.43 -10.17
CA ASP A 212 11.84 -13.90 -8.80
C ASP A 212 11.15 -12.51 -8.81
N GLU A 213 11.42 -11.68 -9.81
CA GLU A 213 10.79 -10.35 -9.98
C GLU A 213 9.36 -10.42 -10.56
N LEU A 214 8.98 -11.55 -11.16
CA LEU A 214 7.75 -11.67 -11.95
C LEU A 214 6.48 -11.42 -11.15
N PRO A 215 6.24 -12.05 -9.97
CA PRO A 215 4.99 -11.88 -9.23
C PRO A 215 4.73 -10.42 -8.87
N THR A 216 5.77 -9.71 -8.44
CA THR A 216 5.70 -8.28 -8.08
C THR A 216 5.43 -7.41 -9.29
N LYS A 217 6.19 -7.57 -10.38
CA LYS A 217 5.98 -6.77 -11.59
C LYS A 217 4.58 -6.99 -12.15
N TYR A 218 4.21 -8.26 -12.32
CA TYR A 218 2.94 -8.68 -12.87
C TYR A 218 1.76 -8.21 -12.00
N GLY A 219 1.86 -8.35 -10.67
CA GLY A 219 0.86 -7.87 -9.72
C GLY A 219 0.70 -6.35 -9.69
N ILE A 220 1.79 -5.59 -9.77
CA ILE A 220 1.74 -4.13 -9.87
C ILE A 220 1.06 -3.68 -11.18
N ASP A 221 1.36 -4.34 -12.30
CA ASP A 221 0.77 -3.98 -13.59
C ASP A 221 -0.73 -4.29 -13.62
N HIS A 222 -1.14 -5.45 -13.10
CA HIS A 222 -2.54 -5.85 -12.98
C HIS A 222 -3.32 -4.96 -12.02
N SER A 223 -2.78 -4.69 -10.84
CA SER A 223 -3.43 -3.81 -9.87
C SER A 223 -3.66 -2.42 -10.44
N LYS A 224 -2.70 -1.84 -11.15
CA LYS A 224 -2.87 -0.54 -11.84
C LYS A 224 -3.94 -0.59 -12.93
N PHE A 225 -3.93 -1.64 -13.75
CA PHE A 225 -4.89 -1.81 -14.83
C PHE A 225 -6.33 -1.89 -14.28
N PHE A 226 -6.56 -2.80 -13.32
CA PHE A 226 -7.89 -3.03 -12.76
C PHE A 226 -8.33 -1.91 -11.82
N SER A 227 -7.42 -1.24 -11.09
CA SER A 227 -7.78 -0.08 -10.27
C SER A 227 -8.39 1.04 -11.12
N LYS A 228 -7.82 1.28 -12.31
CA LYS A 228 -8.36 2.27 -13.25
C LYS A 228 -9.74 1.89 -13.77
N LYS A 229 -10.07 0.60 -13.86
CA LYS A 229 -11.37 0.11 -14.33
C LYS A 229 -12.44 0.18 -13.24
N LEU A 230 -12.06 -0.22 -12.04
CA LEU A 230 -12.90 -0.25 -10.86
C LEU A 230 -13.25 1.14 -10.31
N ASP A 231 -12.45 2.16 -10.65
CA ASP A 231 -12.45 3.47 -9.97
C ASP A 231 -12.25 3.33 -8.44
N ASP A 232 -11.52 2.28 -8.06
CA ASP A 232 -11.13 1.95 -6.69
C ASP A 232 -9.80 1.19 -6.74
N LYS A 233 -9.19 0.92 -5.59
CA LYS A 233 -7.86 0.32 -5.51
C LYS A 233 -7.91 -1.19 -5.48
N ILE A 234 -6.98 -1.81 -6.17
CA ILE A 234 -6.64 -3.22 -6.02
C ILE A 234 -5.45 -3.35 -5.08
N HIS A 235 -5.62 -4.16 -4.04
CA HIS A 235 -4.62 -4.36 -2.99
C HIS A 235 -3.93 -5.72 -3.10
N ALA A 236 -4.49 -6.64 -3.87
CA ALA A 236 -3.98 -7.98 -4.06
C ALA A 236 -4.35 -8.51 -5.45
N CYS A 237 -3.53 -9.41 -5.96
CA CYS A 237 -3.73 -10.08 -7.24
C CYS A 237 -3.51 -11.59 -7.07
N ALA A 238 -4.45 -12.36 -7.60
CA ALA A 238 -4.47 -13.81 -7.58
C ALA A 238 -4.83 -14.36 -8.96
N GLN A 239 -4.56 -15.65 -9.18
CA GLN A 239 -4.87 -16.36 -10.41
C GLN A 239 -5.51 -17.70 -10.08
N ASP A 240 -6.52 -18.10 -10.85
CA ASP A 240 -7.03 -19.46 -10.79
C ASP A 240 -6.09 -20.39 -11.59
N VAL A 241 -5.60 -21.45 -10.96
CA VAL A 241 -4.68 -22.44 -11.53
C VAL A 241 -5.35 -23.80 -11.52
N PHE A 242 -5.38 -24.47 -12.67
CA PHE A 242 -5.89 -25.83 -12.75
C PHE A 242 -4.78 -26.83 -12.40
N ARG A 243 -5.00 -27.61 -11.33
CA ARG A 243 -4.09 -28.67 -10.87
C ARG A 243 -4.60 -30.02 -11.35
N VAL A 244 -3.85 -30.63 -12.27
CA VAL A 244 -4.12 -31.99 -12.75
C VAL A 244 -3.77 -32.99 -11.64
N THR A 245 -4.74 -33.81 -11.22
CA THR A 245 -4.60 -34.80 -10.15
C THR A 245 -4.40 -36.23 -10.66
N ASP A 246 -4.76 -36.50 -11.92
CA ASP A 246 -4.62 -37.83 -12.51
C ASP A 246 -4.17 -37.78 -13.98
N ARG A 247 -3.87 -38.96 -14.54
CA ARG A 247 -3.39 -39.10 -15.93
C ARG A 247 -4.47 -38.83 -16.97
N ASP A 248 -5.74 -38.87 -16.57
CA ASP A 248 -6.89 -38.70 -17.45
C ASP A 248 -7.26 -37.22 -17.63
N GLY A 249 -6.54 -36.32 -16.94
CA GLY A 249 -6.73 -34.87 -17.03
C GLY A 249 -7.76 -34.34 -16.03
N ASN A 250 -8.25 -35.17 -15.11
CA ASN A 250 -9.06 -34.66 -14.01
C ASN A 250 -8.17 -33.87 -13.05
N GLY A 251 -8.78 -32.88 -12.43
CA GLY A 251 -8.08 -31.95 -11.56
C GLY A 251 -9.05 -31.08 -10.80
N TYR A 252 -8.50 -30.11 -10.10
CA TYR A 252 -9.26 -29.07 -9.43
C TYR A 252 -8.66 -27.71 -9.75
N THR A 253 -9.50 -26.68 -9.76
CA THR A 253 -9.04 -25.30 -9.83
C THR A 253 -8.81 -24.80 -8.41
N GLU A 254 -7.63 -24.24 -8.15
CA GLU A 254 -7.35 -23.48 -6.93
C GLU A 254 -7.05 -22.03 -7.29
N THR A 255 -7.48 -21.11 -6.45
CA THR A 255 -7.03 -19.72 -6.53
C THR A 255 -5.68 -19.62 -5.84
N VAL A 256 -4.72 -18.98 -6.47
CA VAL A 256 -3.39 -18.74 -5.91
C VAL A 256 -3.11 -17.25 -5.86
N LEU A 257 -2.72 -16.77 -4.68
CA LEU A 257 -2.25 -15.42 -4.47
C LEU A 257 -0.80 -15.28 -4.99
N PHE A 258 -0.54 -14.28 -5.83
CA PHE A 258 0.83 -14.03 -6.32
C PHE A 258 1.35 -12.64 -5.97
N TRP A 259 0.49 -11.73 -5.51
CA TRP A 259 0.92 -10.40 -5.11
C TRP A 259 -0.04 -9.73 -4.12
N THR A 260 0.51 -9.00 -3.15
CA THR A 260 -0.23 -8.06 -2.29
C THR A 260 0.56 -6.76 -2.18
N THR A 261 -0.13 -5.66 -1.89
CA THR A 261 0.53 -4.44 -1.46
C THR A 261 1.06 -4.61 -0.03
N ASP A 262 2.20 -3.97 0.27
CA ASP A 262 2.80 -3.91 1.61
C ASP A 262 1.81 -3.49 2.71
N LEU A 263 0.77 -2.75 2.33
CA LEU A 263 -0.29 -2.28 3.22
C LEU A 263 -1.14 -3.41 3.82
N VAL A 264 -1.40 -4.46 3.04
CA VAL A 264 -2.36 -5.52 3.41
C VAL A 264 -1.70 -6.87 3.64
N GLU A 265 -0.40 -7.00 3.37
CA GLU A 265 0.35 -8.25 3.47
C GLU A 265 0.14 -8.96 4.83
N ASN A 266 0.17 -8.21 5.92
CA ASN A 266 0.04 -8.75 7.29
C ASN A 266 -1.41 -9.07 7.71
N ILE A 267 -2.40 -8.61 6.95
CA ILE A 267 -3.83 -8.79 7.27
C ILE A 267 -4.56 -9.59 6.19
N TYR A 268 -3.87 -9.97 5.12
CA TYR A 268 -4.45 -10.78 4.06
C TYR A 268 -4.64 -12.21 4.58
N PRO A 269 -5.83 -12.80 4.43
CA PRO A 269 -6.06 -14.14 4.95
C PRO A 269 -5.30 -15.16 4.10
N GLN A 270 -4.38 -15.89 4.73
CA GLN A 270 -3.56 -16.93 4.07
C GLN A 270 -4.39 -18.06 3.46
N GLU A 271 -5.64 -18.21 3.89
CA GLU A 271 -6.58 -19.20 3.38
C GLU A 271 -7.20 -18.80 2.03
N PHE A 272 -7.13 -17.52 1.63
CA PHE A 272 -7.59 -17.07 0.31
C PHE A 272 -6.49 -17.27 -0.74
N GLY A 273 -6.28 -18.55 -1.06
CA GLY A 273 -5.28 -19.03 -2.00
C GLY A 273 -3.89 -19.19 -1.36
N GLU A 274 -3.21 -20.27 -1.72
CA GLU A 274 -1.81 -20.47 -1.33
C GLU A 274 -0.92 -19.47 -2.09
N LEU A 275 0.22 -19.05 -1.52
CA LEU A 275 1.19 -18.19 -2.23
C LEU A 275 1.98 -19.03 -3.24
N LEU A 276 2.05 -18.56 -4.50
CA LEU A 276 2.84 -19.19 -5.58
C LEU A 276 4.36 -19.04 -5.39
#